data_AF-A0A353Z1L2-F1
#
_entry.id   AF-A0A353Z1L2-F1
#
_cell.length_a   1.000
_cell.length_b   1.000
_cell.length_c   1.000
_cell.angle_alpha   90.00
_cell.angle_beta   90.00
_cell.angle_gamma   90.00
#
_symmetry.space_group_name_H-M   'P 1'
#
loop_
_entity.id
_entity.type
_entity.pdbx_description
1 polymer ?
#
loop_
_entity_poly.entity_id
_entity_poly.type
_entity_poly.pdbx_seq_one_letter_code
_entity_poly.pdbx_strand_id
1 'polypeptide(L)'
;GYFSARQLSFGITDMKWHTLSTKFYGDVISFENDAMEPTTLLPKAEGTAMSPAFSHIFAGGYAAGYYSYKWAEVLDADAFALFRERGIFDKETATSFKENILSKGGTEHPMDLYVRFRGKEPTIDALLERSGLK
;
A
#
# COMPACT_ATOMS: atom_id res chain seq x y z
N GLY A 1 12.36 -0.71 7.78
CA GLY A 1 13.27 -0.70 6.61
C GLY A 1 12.91 -1.76 5.58
N TYR A 2 13.47 -2.97 5.70
CA TYR A 2 13.36 -4.04 4.68
C TYR A 2 11.93 -4.34 4.20
N PHE A 3 10.98 -4.54 5.13
CA PHE A 3 9.59 -4.83 4.76
C PHE A 3 8.93 -3.71 3.95
N SER A 4 9.23 -2.44 4.27
CA SER A 4 8.74 -1.29 3.50
C SER A 4 9.32 -1.29 2.09
N ALA A 5 10.64 -1.50 1.96
CA ALA A 5 11.30 -1.59 0.65
C ALA A 5 10.72 -2.72 -0.20
N ARG A 6 10.51 -3.91 0.38
CA ARG A 6 9.91 -5.06 -0.30
C ARG A 6 8.50 -4.79 -0.82
N GLN A 7 7.64 -4.13 -0.03
CA GLN A 7 6.31 -3.73 -0.51
C GLN A 7 6.37 -2.70 -1.64
N LEU A 8 7.34 -1.79 -1.60
CA LEU A 8 7.58 -0.84 -2.69
C LEU A 8 8.08 -1.55 -3.94
N SER A 9 8.98 -2.54 -3.82
CA SER A 9 9.42 -3.38 -4.96
C SER A 9 8.23 -3.96 -5.71
N PHE A 10 7.26 -4.52 -4.99
CA PHE A 10 6.07 -5.11 -5.59
C PHE A 10 5.19 -4.09 -6.30
N GLY A 11 4.97 -2.92 -5.70
CA GLY A 11 4.23 -1.82 -6.34
C GLY A 11 4.93 -1.30 -7.60
N ILE A 12 6.25 -1.15 -7.56
CA ILE A 12 7.05 -0.70 -8.71
C ILE A 12 7.02 -1.74 -9.83
N THR A 13 7.20 -3.03 -9.52
CA THR A 13 7.11 -4.12 -10.50
C THR A 13 5.73 -4.18 -11.14
N ASP A 14 4.66 -4.06 -10.35
CA ASP A 14 3.28 -3.98 -10.85
C ASP A 14 3.09 -2.82 -11.84
N MET A 15 3.45 -1.60 -11.43
CA MET A 15 3.32 -0.43 -12.28
C MET A 15 4.13 -0.59 -13.56
N LYS A 16 5.37 -1.10 -13.47
CA LYS A 16 6.21 -1.31 -14.65
C LYS A 16 5.58 -2.29 -15.65
N TRP A 17 4.98 -3.39 -15.18
CA TRP A 17 4.24 -4.32 -16.05
C TRP A 17 3.06 -3.64 -16.74
N HIS A 18 2.31 -2.83 -16.00
CA HIS A 18 1.04 -2.26 -16.48
C HIS A 18 1.16 -0.88 -17.15
N THR A 19 2.36 -0.31 -17.22
CA THR A 19 2.65 0.91 -18.00
C THR A 19 3.32 0.63 -19.35
N LEU A 20 3.48 -0.64 -19.73
CA LEU A 20 4.01 -1.00 -21.04
C LEU A 20 3.06 -0.55 -22.16
N SER A 21 3.59 0.19 -23.13
CA SER A 21 2.84 0.65 -24.31
C SER A 21 2.81 -0.37 -25.45
N THR A 22 3.63 -1.42 -25.37
CA THR A 22 3.75 -2.48 -26.37
C THR A 22 3.78 -3.86 -25.70
N LYS A 23 3.49 -4.91 -26.47
CA LYS A 23 3.56 -6.28 -25.98
C LYS A 23 4.99 -6.64 -25.56
N PHE A 24 5.11 -7.31 -24.42
CA PHE A 24 6.38 -7.79 -23.90
C PHE A 24 6.74 -9.16 -24.50
N TYR A 25 7.98 -9.28 -25.00
CA TYR A 25 8.55 -10.54 -25.54
C TYR A 25 9.93 -10.85 -24.96
N GLY A 26 10.34 -10.13 -23.91
CA GLY A 26 11.67 -10.24 -23.31
C GLY A 26 11.77 -11.30 -22.21
N ASP A 27 12.91 -11.29 -21.51
CA ASP A 27 13.13 -12.12 -20.34
C ASP A 27 12.48 -11.53 -19.08
N VAL A 28 11.64 -12.31 -18.42
CA VAL A 28 10.87 -11.91 -17.23
C VAL A 28 11.80 -11.59 -16.07
N ILE A 29 12.86 -12.38 -15.86
CA ILE A 29 13.79 -12.20 -14.74
C ILE A 29 14.53 -10.86 -14.87
N SER A 30 15.07 -10.56 -16.05
CA SER A 30 15.72 -9.28 -16.33
C SER A 30 14.75 -8.12 -16.14
N PHE A 31 13.50 -8.26 -16.58
CA PHE A 31 12.50 -7.20 -16.47
C PHE A 31 12.18 -6.84 -15.02
N GLU A 32 11.92 -7.84 -14.18
CA GLU A 32 11.60 -7.61 -12.77
C GLU A 32 12.82 -7.19 -11.96
N ASN A 33 14.01 -7.70 -12.28
CA ASN A 33 15.25 -7.28 -11.64
C ASN A 33 15.54 -5.80 -11.85
N ASP A 34 15.28 -5.29 -13.06
CA ASP A 34 15.39 -3.86 -13.35
C ASP A 34 14.28 -3.05 -12.64
N ALA A 35 13.08 -3.62 -12.49
CA ALA A 35 12.00 -2.97 -11.75
C ALA A 35 12.30 -2.83 -10.25
N MET A 36 12.88 -3.87 -9.64
CA MET A 36 13.11 -3.94 -8.20
C MET A 36 14.43 -3.29 -7.78
N GLU A 37 15.32 -2.94 -8.72
CA GLU A 37 16.64 -2.36 -8.44
C GLU A 37 16.61 -1.19 -7.44
N PRO A 38 15.71 -0.19 -7.55
CA PRO A 38 15.68 0.95 -6.62
C PRO A 38 15.36 0.59 -5.16
N THR A 39 14.89 -0.63 -4.92
CA THR A 39 14.44 -1.14 -3.61
C THR A 39 15.18 -2.40 -3.19
N THR A 40 16.21 -2.80 -3.94
CA THR A 40 17.02 -3.98 -3.65
C THR A 40 17.96 -3.69 -2.49
N LEU A 41 17.81 -4.44 -1.40
CA LEU A 41 18.63 -4.31 -0.19
C LEU A 41 19.56 -5.50 0.06
N LEU A 42 19.25 -6.63 -0.57
CA LEU A 42 19.96 -7.91 -0.41
C LEU A 42 20.34 -8.44 -1.80
N PRO A 43 21.38 -9.30 -1.90
CA PRO A 43 21.71 -9.97 -3.14
C PRO A 43 20.52 -10.73 -3.74
N LYS A 44 20.41 -10.67 -5.06
CA LYS A 44 19.39 -11.39 -5.83
C LYS A 44 19.74 -12.88 -5.85
N ALA A 45 18.72 -13.74 -5.78
CA ALA A 45 18.90 -15.16 -6.00
C ALA A 45 18.91 -15.45 -7.51
N GLU A 46 19.95 -16.10 -8.02
CA GLU A 46 20.05 -16.40 -9.45
C GLU A 46 18.92 -17.36 -9.89
N GLY A 47 18.37 -17.11 -11.08
CA GLY A 47 17.31 -17.94 -11.65
C GLY A 47 15.92 -17.81 -11.01
N THR A 48 15.73 -16.90 -10.04
CA THR A 48 14.41 -16.68 -9.44
C THR A 48 13.59 -15.65 -10.22
N ALA A 49 12.32 -15.97 -10.42
CA ALA A 49 11.33 -15.06 -11.00
C ALA A 49 10.12 -14.94 -10.06
N MET A 50 9.77 -13.73 -9.63
CA MET A 50 8.58 -13.47 -8.83
C MET A 50 7.33 -13.36 -9.69
N SER A 51 7.41 -12.65 -10.82
CA SER A 51 6.25 -12.26 -11.63
C SER A 51 5.34 -13.45 -11.99
N PRO A 52 5.85 -14.64 -12.40
CA PRO A 52 5.01 -15.80 -12.70
C PRO A 52 4.17 -16.31 -11.51
N ALA A 53 4.58 -16.02 -10.27
CA ALA A 53 3.88 -16.38 -9.05
C ALA A 53 3.14 -15.19 -8.41
N PHE A 54 3.09 -14.03 -9.08
CA PHE A 54 2.53 -12.80 -8.52
C PHE A 54 1.01 -12.71 -8.76
N SER A 55 0.26 -13.61 -8.13
CA SER A 55 -1.19 -13.76 -8.36
C SER A 55 -2.01 -12.50 -8.12
N HIS A 56 -1.59 -11.59 -7.25
CA HIS A 56 -2.33 -10.34 -6.99
C HIS A 56 -2.58 -9.53 -8.27
N ILE A 57 -1.57 -9.46 -9.15
CA ILE A 57 -1.61 -8.61 -10.34
C ILE A 57 -1.93 -9.39 -11.62
N PHE A 58 -1.68 -10.71 -11.67
CA PHE A 58 -1.93 -11.53 -12.86
C PHE A 58 -3.19 -12.40 -12.79
N ALA A 59 -3.70 -12.69 -11.60
CA ALA A 59 -4.87 -13.54 -11.39
C ALA A 59 -5.82 -13.00 -10.32
N GLY A 60 -5.64 -11.73 -9.93
CA GLY A 60 -6.38 -11.05 -8.87
C GLY A 60 -6.85 -9.67 -9.32
N GLY A 61 -7.37 -8.90 -8.38
CA GLY A 61 -7.94 -7.56 -8.63
C GLY A 61 -6.95 -6.40 -8.47
N TYR A 62 -5.63 -6.66 -8.39
CA TYR A 62 -4.63 -5.65 -8.04
C TYR A 62 -3.71 -5.26 -9.20
N ALA A 63 -4.04 -5.64 -10.44
CA ALA A 63 -3.34 -5.17 -11.63
C ALA A 63 -3.31 -3.62 -11.68
N ALA A 64 -2.12 -3.03 -11.82
CA ALA A 64 -1.92 -1.57 -11.72
C ALA A 64 -2.49 -0.97 -10.41
N GLY A 65 -2.41 -1.74 -9.32
CA GLY A 65 -3.11 -1.46 -8.08
C GLY A 65 -2.43 -2.04 -6.84
N TYR A 66 -1.27 -2.71 -6.95
CA TYR A 66 -0.58 -3.24 -5.78
C TYR A 66 -0.10 -2.13 -4.83
N TYR A 67 0.14 -0.92 -5.35
CA TYR A 67 0.43 0.26 -4.54
C TYR A 67 -0.68 0.59 -3.52
N SER A 68 -1.92 0.11 -3.74
CA SER A 68 -3.07 0.32 -2.86
C SER A 68 -2.81 -0.12 -1.42
N TYR A 69 -1.97 -1.14 -1.19
CA TYR A 69 -1.58 -1.54 0.16
C TYR A 69 -0.86 -0.40 0.90
N LYS A 70 0.21 0.14 0.30
CA LYS A 70 0.98 1.24 0.92
C LYS A 70 0.18 2.53 0.98
N TRP A 71 -0.67 2.79 -0.01
CA TRP A 71 -1.60 3.91 0.01
C TRP A 71 -2.58 3.80 1.19
N ALA A 72 -3.28 2.67 1.33
CA ALA A 72 -4.21 2.43 2.43
C ALA A 72 -3.51 2.40 3.79
N GLU A 73 -2.25 1.97 3.84
CA GLU A 73 -1.44 1.93 5.06
C GLU A 73 -1.21 3.32 5.67
N VAL A 74 -1.18 4.37 4.85
CA VAL A 74 -1.15 5.77 5.33
C VAL A 74 -2.43 6.09 6.11
N LEU A 75 -3.60 5.74 5.54
CA LEU A 75 -4.90 5.99 6.16
C LEU A 75 -5.06 5.20 7.46
N ASP A 76 -4.63 3.93 7.46
CA ASP A 76 -4.62 3.06 8.64
C ASP A 76 -3.73 3.64 9.76
N ALA A 77 -2.49 3.99 9.46
CA ALA A 77 -1.58 4.53 10.47
C ALA A 77 -2.10 5.86 11.07
N ASP A 78 -2.61 6.76 10.23
CA ASP A 78 -3.15 8.05 10.67
C ASP A 78 -4.48 7.89 11.43
N ALA A 79 -5.31 6.91 11.06
CA ALA A 79 -6.53 6.56 11.79
C ALA A 79 -6.21 5.99 13.18
N PHE A 80 -5.24 5.08 13.27
CA PHE A 80 -4.80 4.53 14.54
C PHE A 80 -4.11 5.58 15.43
N ALA A 81 -3.45 6.58 14.85
CA ALA A 81 -2.90 7.70 15.60
C ALA A 81 -3.98 8.47 16.38
N LEU A 82 -5.19 8.64 15.83
CA LEU A 82 -6.32 9.24 16.56
C LEU A 82 -6.70 8.41 17.81
N PHE A 83 -6.70 7.08 17.70
CA PHE A 83 -6.93 6.21 18.86
C PHE A 83 -5.79 6.35 19.89
N ARG A 84 -4.52 6.46 19.45
CA ARG A 84 -3.42 6.75 20.38
C ARG A 84 -3.56 8.11 21.08
N GLU A 85 -4.03 9.13 20.38
CA GLU A 85 -4.24 10.49 20.91
C GLU A 85 -5.33 10.53 21.99
N ARG A 86 -6.43 9.79 21.80
CA ARG A 86 -7.61 9.82 22.70
C ARG A 86 -7.66 8.68 23.72
N GLY A 87 -6.93 7.60 23.47
CA GLY A 87 -7.00 6.36 24.23
C GLY A 87 -7.37 5.19 23.30
N ILE A 88 -6.57 4.12 23.32
CA ILE A 88 -6.67 3.03 22.34
C ILE A 88 -8.02 2.30 22.33
N PHE A 89 -8.83 2.46 23.39
CA PHE A 89 -10.19 1.91 23.53
C PHE A 89 -11.27 2.99 23.70
N ASP A 90 -11.00 4.21 23.22
CA ASP A 90 -11.95 5.34 23.24
C ASP A 90 -13.22 4.99 22.43
N LYS A 91 -14.38 5.01 23.11
CA LYS A 91 -15.65 4.54 22.53
C LYS A 91 -16.19 5.52 21.50
N GLU A 92 -15.96 6.80 21.71
CA GLU A 92 -16.37 7.90 20.86
C GLU A 92 -15.65 7.79 19.50
N THR A 93 -14.33 7.56 19.53
CA THR A 93 -13.53 7.32 18.32
C THR A 93 -13.94 6.04 17.61
N ALA A 94 -14.18 4.95 18.34
CA ALA A 94 -14.67 3.70 17.75
C ALA A 94 -16.06 3.85 17.09
N THR A 95 -16.96 4.60 17.73
CA THR A 95 -18.29 4.91 17.18
C THR A 95 -18.17 5.74 15.91
N SER A 96 -17.37 6.81 15.93
CA SER A 96 -17.09 7.62 14.74
C SER A 96 -16.48 6.80 13.61
N PHE A 97 -15.53 5.90 13.90
CA PHE A 97 -14.92 5.03 12.89
C PHE A 97 -15.94 4.10 12.24
N LYS A 98 -16.84 3.50 13.05
CA LYS A 98 -17.93 2.66 12.55
C LYS A 98 -18.85 3.45 11.61
N GLU A 99 -19.33 4.61 12.04
CA GLU A 99 -20.33 5.40 11.32
C GLU A 99 -19.81 6.04 10.04
N ASN A 100 -18.55 6.47 10.04
CA ASN A 100 -17.95 7.17 8.91
C ASN A 100 -17.21 6.24 7.95
N ILE A 101 -16.61 5.15 8.42
CA ILE A 101 -15.76 4.27 7.59
C ILE A 101 -16.43 2.93 7.34
N LEU A 102 -16.65 2.14 8.40
CA LEU A 102 -17.01 0.72 8.26
C LEU A 102 -18.44 0.51 7.71
N SER A 103 -19.40 1.37 8.09
CA SER A 103 -20.80 1.20 7.68
C SER A 103 -21.15 1.79 6.32
N LYS A 104 -20.23 2.51 5.67
CA LYS A 104 -20.52 3.28 4.46
C LYS A 104 -20.25 2.52 3.16
N GLY A 105 -19.29 1.59 3.15
CA GLY A 105 -18.90 0.92 1.91
C GLY A 105 -18.51 1.95 0.84
N GLY A 106 -19.01 1.77 -0.39
CA GLY A 106 -18.75 2.67 -1.52
C GLY A 106 -19.85 3.71 -1.79
N THR A 107 -20.70 4.07 -0.81
CA THR A 107 -21.84 4.98 -1.05
C THR A 107 -21.46 6.46 -1.16
N GLU A 108 -20.31 6.84 -0.63
CA GLU A 108 -19.78 8.21 -0.62
C GLU A 108 -18.27 8.17 -0.94
N HIS A 109 -17.69 9.32 -1.33
CA HIS A 109 -16.27 9.38 -1.67
C HIS A 109 -15.38 9.04 -0.45
N PRO A 110 -14.41 8.11 -0.57
CA PRO A 110 -13.65 7.63 0.59
C PRO A 110 -12.89 8.71 1.37
N MET A 111 -12.38 9.75 0.69
CA MET A 111 -11.68 10.83 1.39
C MET A 111 -12.63 11.68 2.22
N ASP A 112 -13.87 11.92 1.76
CA ASP A 112 -14.86 12.69 2.52
C ASP A 112 -15.24 11.93 3.79
N LEU A 113 -15.43 10.62 3.67
CA LEU A 113 -15.65 9.71 4.80
C LEU A 113 -14.48 9.78 5.81
N TYR A 114 -13.25 9.74 5.30
CA TYR A 114 -12.06 9.81 6.12
C TYR A 114 -11.92 11.14 6.86
N VAL A 115 -12.12 12.27 6.17
CA VAL A 115 -12.06 13.60 6.78
C VAL A 115 -13.15 13.77 7.84
N ARG A 116 -14.37 13.24 7.65
CA ARG A 116 -15.41 13.25 8.69
C ARG A 116 -15.02 12.45 9.94
N PHE A 117 -14.36 11.31 9.76
CA PHE A 117 -13.83 10.51 10.88
C PHE A 117 -12.65 11.20 11.58
N ARG A 118 -11.62 11.59 10.82
CA ARG A 118 -10.32 12.02 11.32
C ARG A 118 -10.26 13.50 11.68
N GLY A 119 -11.13 14.32 11.07
CA GLY A 119 -11.15 15.77 11.17
C GLY A 119 -10.16 16.50 10.26
N LYS A 120 -9.34 15.76 9.51
CA LYS A 120 -8.34 16.26 8.55
C LYS A 120 -8.04 15.21 7.49
N GLU A 121 -7.38 15.62 6.42
CA GLU A 121 -6.77 14.70 5.46
C GLU A 121 -5.63 13.90 6.11
N PRO A 122 -5.39 12.65 5.67
CA PRO A 122 -4.35 11.80 6.24
C PRO A 122 -2.96 12.36 5.93
N THR A 123 -2.04 12.15 6.86
CA THR A 123 -0.62 12.50 6.68
C THR A 123 0.25 11.24 6.72
N ILE A 124 1.40 11.26 6.03
CA ILE A 124 2.33 10.11 6.02
C ILE A 124 3.07 9.93 7.36
N ASP A 125 3.06 10.96 8.21
CA ASP A 125 3.82 11.02 9.46
C ASP A 125 3.61 9.82 10.37
N ALA A 126 2.35 9.41 10.57
CA ALA A 126 2.02 8.28 11.44
C ALA A 126 2.57 6.95 10.87
N LEU A 127 2.58 6.80 9.54
CA LEU A 127 3.16 5.65 8.88
C LEU A 127 4.69 5.63 9.03
N LEU A 128 5.35 6.79 8.88
CA LEU A 128 6.80 6.89 9.03
C LEU A 128 7.23 6.58 10.47
N GLU A 129 6.54 7.14 11.46
CA GLU A 129 6.78 6.83 12.88
C GLU A 129 6.59 5.34 13.15
N ARG A 130 5.47 4.75 12.70
CA ARG A 130 5.19 3.32 12.84
C ARG A 130 6.23 2.43 12.15
N SER A 131 6.79 2.90 11.04
CA SER A 131 7.81 2.17 10.27
C SER A 131 9.23 2.36 10.79
N GLY A 132 9.44 3.21 11.80
CA GLY A 132 10.77 3.60 12.29
C GLY A 132 11.58 4.39 11.25
N LEU A 133 10.93 5.25 10.48
CA LEU A 133 11.49 6.02 9.36
C LEU A 133 11.28 7.54 9.50
N LYS A 134 10.86 8.01 10.68
CA LYS A 134 10.69 9.45 10.97
C LYS A 134 11.97 10.03 11.58
#